data_AF-A0A0Q7XYT8-F1
#
_entry.id   AF-A0A0Q7XYT8-F1
#
_cell.length_a   1.000
_cell.length_b   1.000
_cell.length_c   1.000
_cell.angle_alpha   90.00
_cell.angle_beta   90.00
_cell.angle_gamma   90.00
#
_symmetry.space_group_name_H-M   'P 1'
#
loop_
_entity.id
_entity.type
_entity.pdbx_description
1 polymer ?
#
loop_
_entity_poly.entity_id
_entity_poly.type
_entity_poly.pdbx_seq_one_letter_code
_entity_poly.pdbx_strand_id
1 'polypeptide(L)'
;MKVYLKVKIKSLAAEAHIIRKEARKVSGDLRHSLNEHRKFDVRREARAALLAYGFLRGLDYSRMEGKVDRPPYWSRIEQLVKKYGEGDIRDRMQRFSEWKEAATEKKAA
;
A
#
# COMPACT_ATOMS: atom_id res chain seq x y z
N MET A 1 -0.66 -2.86 -17.56
CA MET A 1 0.15 -2.24 -16.47
C MET A 1 -0.19 -2.68 -15.04
N LYS A 2 -1.35 -3.26 -14.71
CA LYS A 2 -1.60 -3.84 -13.36
C LYS A 2 -0.64 -4.98 -12.97
N VAL A 3 -0.09 -5.69 -13.96
CA VAL A 3 0.86 -6.80 -13.76
C VAL A 3 2.13 -6.35 -13.03
N TYR A 4 2.72 -5.21 -13.38
CA TYR A 4 3.92 -4.69 -12.71
C TYR A 4 3.65 -4.33 -11.25
N LEU A 5 2.48 -3.76 -10.95
CA LEU A 5 2.08 -3.49 -9.58
C LEU A 5 1.89 -4.79 -8.77
N LYS A 6 1.34 -5.84 -9.40
CA LYS A 6 1.25 -7.17 -8.80
C LYS A 6 2.63 -7.78 -8.52
N VAL A 7 3.60 -7.59 -9.42
CA VAL A 7 5.00 -7.99 -9.18
C VAL A 7 5.56 -7.25 -7.96
N LYS A 8 5.41 -5.92 -7.90
CA LYS A 8 5.85 -5.12 -6.76
C LYS A 8 5.27 -5.61 -5.42
N ILE A 9 3.98 -5.93 -5.37
CA ILE A 9 3.34 -6.48 -4.15
C ILE A 9 4.01 -7.79 -3.73
N LYS A 10 4.26 -8.70 -4.68
CA LYS A 10 4.93 -9.97 -4.40
C LYS A 10 6.37 -9.76 -3.92
N SER A 11 7.11 -8.83 -4.53
CA SER A 11 8.47 -8.48 -4.12
C SER A 11 8.52 -7.96 -2.68
N LEU A 12 7.61 -7.05 -2.30
CA LEU A 12 7.52 -6.51 -0.94
C LEU A 12 7.20 -7.61 0.10
N ALA A 13 6.35 -8.57 -0.27
CA ALA A 13 6.07 -9.72 0.59
C ALA A 13 7.31 -10.61 0.80
N ALA A 14 8.08 -10.86 -0.27
CA ALA A 14 9.32 -11.61 -0.20
C ALA A 14 10.37 -10.89 0.66
N GLU A 15 10.54 -9.59 0.46
CA GLU A 15 11.43 -8.73 1.24
C GLU A 15 11.09 -8.77 2.73
N ALA A 16 9.81 -8.63 3.10
CA ALA A 16 9.37 -8.73 4.48
C ALA A 16 9.68 -10.10 5.11
N HIS A 17 9.63 -11.19 4.32
CA HIS A 17 10.00 -12.52 4.76
C HIS A 17 11.51 -12.65 4.98
N ILE A 18 12.31 -12.16 4.03
CA ILE A 18 13.78 -12.14 4.11
C ILE A 18 14.24 -11.35 5.33
N ILE A 19 13.76 -10.11 5.52
CA ILE A 19 14.13 -9.28 6.67
C ILE A 19 13.77 -9.98 7.98
N ARG A 20 12.60 -10.63 8.07
CA ARG A 20 12.23 -11.38 9.28
C ARG A 20 13.19 -12.54 9.56
N LYS A 21 13.63 -13.25 8.52
CA LYS A 21 14.59 -14.36 8.65
C LYS A 21 15.96 -13.85 9.11
N GLU A 22 16.47 -12.78 8.52
CA GLU A 22 17.76 -12.20 8.90
C GLU A 22 17.73 -11.56 10.29
N ALA A 23 16.64 -10.87 10.65
CA ALA A 23 16.47 -10.29 11.99
C ALA A 23 16.45 -11.33 13.14
N ARG A 24 16.21 -12.62 12.84
CA ARG A 24 16.28 -13.70 13.83
C ARG A 24 17.71 -14.18 14.11
N LYS A 25 18.65 -13.90 13.20
CA LYS A 25 20.06 -14.30 13.32
C LYS A 25 20.93 -13.28 14.06
N VAL A 26 20.40 -12.09 14.29
CA VAL A 26 21.12 -10.96 14.87
C VAL A 26 20.41 -10.47 16.15
N SER A 27 21.13 -9.72 16.98
CA SER A 27 20.64 -9.15 18.23
C SER A 27 20.90 -7.64 18.30
N GLY A 28 20.45 -7.00 19.38
CA GLY A 28 20.67 -5.58 19.64
C GLY A 28 20.11 -4.65 18.55
N ASP A 29 20.85 -3.59 18.27
CA ASP A 29 20.43 -2.49 17.39
C ASP A 29 20.18 -2.94 15.95
N LEU A 30 20.97 -3.89 15.44
CA LEU A 30 20.78 -4.39 14.09
C LEU A 30 19.44 -5.14 13.95
N ARG A 31 19.07 -5.94 14.95
CA ARG A 31 17.75 -6.58 14.99
C ARG A 31 16.63 -5.55 15.08
N HIS A 32 16.82 -4.49 15.86
CA HIS A 32 15.84 -3.41 15.97
C HIS A 32 15.67 -2.71 14.61
N SER A 33 16.75 -2.25 13.99
CA SER A 33 16.75 -1.58 12.69
C SER A 33 16.09 -2.41 11.58
N LEU A 34 16.41 -3.70 11.48
CA LEU A 34 15.73 -4.61 10.52
C LEU A 34 14.22 -4.70 10.77
N ASN A 35 13.81 -4.78 12.04
CA ASN A 35 12.39 -4.80 12.36
C ASN A 35 11.69 -3.47 12.07
N GLU A 36 12.35 -2.35 12.30
CA GLU A 36 11.86 -1.02 11.95
C GLU A 36 11.67 -0.91 10.44
N HIS A 37 12.69 -1.23 9.63
CA HIS A 37 12.60 -1.21 8.17
C HIS A 37 11.43 -2.05 7.64
N ARG A 38 11.26 -3.28 8.15
CA ARG A 38 10.13 -4.14 7.78
C ARG A 38 8.77 -3.53 8.14
N LYS A 39 8.66 -2.89 9.30
CA LYS A 39 7.39 -2.35 9.83
C LYS A 39 7.03 -0.99 9.24
N PHE A 40 8.02 -0.15 8.97
CA PHE A 40 7.83 1.23 8.56
C PHE A 40 7.99 1.38 7.06
N ASP A 41 8.99 0.78 6.43
CA ASP A 41 9.17 0.98 4.99
C ASP A 41 8.36 -0.06 4.21
N VAL A 42 8.69 -1.34 4.41
CA VAL A 42 8.11 -2.43 3.61
C VAL A 42 6.61 -2.56 3.81
N ARG A 43 6.14 -2.54 5.06
CA ARG A 43 4.70 -2.66 5.35
C ARG A 43 3.90 -1.46 4.84
N ARG A 44 4.41 -0.23 4.99
CA ARG A 44 3.69 0.97 4.51
C ARG A 44 3.59 0.96 2.99
N GLU A 45 4.68 0.62 2.30
CA GLU A 45 4.70 0.52 0.85
C GLU A 45 3.81 -0.64 0.36
N ALA A 46 3.80 -1.78 1.05
CA ALA A 46 2.93 -2.91 0.72
C ALA A 46 1.45 -2.54 0.85
N ARG A 47 1.07 -1.86 1.94
CA ARG A 47 -0.28 -1.34 2.14
C ARG A 47 -0.69 -0.39 1.01
N ALA A 48 0.17 0.57 0.66
CA ALA A 48 -0.09 1.51 -0.43
C ALA A 48 -0.24 0.81 -1.79
N ALA A 49 0.61 -0.18 -2.08
CA ALA A 49 0.55 -0.95 -3.32
C ALA A 49 -0.71 -1.81 -3.42
N LEU A 50 -1.13 -2.45 -2.33
CA LEU A 50 -2.37 -3.23 -2.28
C LEU A 50 -3.60 -2.34 -2.48
N LEU A 51 -3.66 -1.18 -1.82
CA LEU A 51 -4.75 -0.22 -1.98
C LEU A 51 -4.83 0.32 -3.42
N ALA A 52 -3.70 0.73 -4.00
CA ALA A 52 -3.65 1.15 -5.41
C ALA A 52 -4.10 0.04 -6.35
N TYR A 53 -3.68 -1.20 -6.10
CA TYR A 53 -4.08 -2.36 -6.91
C TYR A 53 -5.57 -2.66 -6.78
N GLY A 54 -6.15 -2.57 -5.58
CA GLY A 54 -7.58 -2.73 -5.35
C GLY A 54 -8.41 -1.67 -6.07
N PHE A 55 -8.03 -0.39 -5.92
CA PHE A 55 -8.66 0.71 -6.65
C PHE A 55 -8.63 0.49 -8.17
N LEU A 56 -7.46 0.14 -8.73
CA LEU A 56 -7.33 -0.13 -10.17
C LEU A 56 -8.15 -1.34 -10.64
N ARG A 57 -8.61 -2.20 -9.73
CA ARG A 57 -9.53 -3.31 -10.00
C ARG A 57 -11.00 -2.94 -9.79
N GLY A 58 -11.32 -1.71 -9.40
CA GLY A 58 -12.68 -1.27 -9.10
C GLY A 58 -13.19 -1.77 -7.75
N LEU A 59 -12.29 -1.97 -6.78
CA LEU A 59 -12.70 -2.33 -5.42
C LEU A 59 -12.89 -1.09 -4.56
N ASP A 60 -13.99 -1.06 -3.81
CA ASP A 60 -14.25 -0.03 -2.80
C ASP A 60 -13.23 -0.10 -1.67
N TYR A 61 -12.89 1.05 -1.10
CA TYR A 61 -11.94 1.14 0.02
C TYR A 61 -12.38 0.27 1.20
N SER A 62 -13.67 0.27 1.54
CA SER A 62 -14.22 -0.50 2.67
C SER A 62 -14.13 -2.01 2.51
N ARG A 63 -13.97 -2.52 1.27
CA ARG A 63 -13.71 -3.95 1.02
C ARG A 63 -12.23 -4.29 1.20
N MET A 64 -11.35 -3.30 1.04
CA MET A 64 -9.90 -3.47 1.13
C MET A 64 -9.42 -3.34 2.58
N GLU A 65 -9.97 -2.39 3.32
CA GLU A 65 -9.63 -2.16 4.71
C GLU A 65 -10.91 -1.96 5.54
N GLY A 66 -10.98 -2.69 6.66
CA GLY A 66 -12.05 -2.54 7.66
C GLY A 66 -11.78 -1.36 8.60
N LYS A 67 -11.87 -1.60 9.90
CA LYS A 67 -11.48 -0.59 10.89
C LYS A 67 -9.97 -0.36 10.86
N VAL A 68 -9.57 0.90 10.71
CA VAL A 68 -8.16 1.29 10.62
C VAL A 68 -7.84 2.40 11.62
N ASP A 69 -6.83 2.18 12.46
CA ASP A 69 -6.41 3.17 13.46
C ASP A 69 -5.68 4.37 12.84
N ARG A 70 -4.92 4.15 11.75
CA ARG A 70 -4.12 5.19 11.09
C ARG A 70 -4.43 5.28 9.59
N PRO A 71 -4.66 6.50 9.06
CA PRO A 71 -4.92 6.68 7.64
C PRO A 71 -3.74 6.16 6.80
N PRO A 72 -4.01 5.64 5.59
CA PRO A 72 -2.94 5.23 4.69
C PRO A 72 -2.21 6.44 4.11
N TYR A 73 -1.06 6.19 3.49
CA TYR A 73 -0.26 7.20 2.79
C TYR A 73 -0.89 7.54 1.44
N TRP A 74 -1.92 8.39 1.45
CA TRP A 74 -2.70 8.75 0.26
C TRP A 74 -1.85 9.24 -0.91
N SER A 75 -0.86 10.10 -0.63
CA SER A 75 0.06 10.61 -1.65
C SER A 75 0.84 9.48 -2.35
N ARG A 76 1.22 8.44 -1.61
CA ARG A 76 1.93 7.29 -2.18
C ARG A 76 1.00 6.41 -3.02
N ILE A 77 -0.23 6.20 -2.56
CA ILE A 77 -1.24 5.46 -3.32
C ILE A 77 -1.50 6.16 -4.65
N GLU A 78 -1.71 7.48 -4.61
CA GLU A 78 -1.89 8.32 -5.80
C GLU A 78 -0.74 8.15 -6.80
N GLN A 79 0.51 8.21 -6.35
CA GLN A 79 1.68 7.99 -7.23
C GLN A 79 1.64 6.61 -7.92
N LEU A 80 1.24 5.56 -7.20
CA LEU A 80 1.14 4.21 -7.75
C LEU A 80 -0.02 4.09 -8.74
N VAL A 81 -1.17 4.73 -8.46
CA VAL A 81 -2.31 4.81 -9.39
C VAL A 81 -1.94 5.57 -10.66
N LYS A 82 -1.23 6.70 -10.54
CA LYS A 82 -0.74 7.47 -11.70
C LYS A 82 0.21 6.61 -12.55
N LYS A 83 1.16 5.93 -11.91
CA LYS A 83 2.21 5.15 -12.59
C LYS A 83 1.71 3.86 -13.25
N TYR A 84 0.86 3.10 -12.56
CA TYR A 84 0.47 1.74 -13.00
C TYR A 84 -0.95 1.65 -13.56
N GLY A 85 -1.71 2.74 -13.48
CA GLY A 85 -3.04 2.81 -14.06
C GLY A 85 -3.01 2.85 -15.58
N GLU A 86 -4.07 2.33 -16.18
CA GLU A 86 -4.31 2.37 -17.62
C GLU A 86 -5.45 3.35 -17.92
N GLY A 87 -5.61 3.71 -19.19
CA GLY A 87 -6.63 4.66 -19.64
C GLY A 87 -6.28 6.11 -19.33
N ASP A 88 -7.28 6.98 -19.53
CA ASP A 88 -7.14 8.42 -19.34
C ASP A 88 -6.78 8.75 -17.89
N ILE A 89 -5.75 9.60 -17.73
CA ILE A 89 -5.23 9.95 -16.42
C ILE A 89 -6.19 10.87 -15.67
N ARG A 90 -6.91 11.77 -16.35
CA ARG A 90 -7.83 12.71 -15.71
C ARG A 90 -9.03 11.96 -15.14
N ASP A 91 -9.65 11.09 -15.95
CA ASP A 91 -10.75 10.21 -15.50
C ASP A 91 -10.32 9.36 -14.30
N ARG A 92 -9.17 8.69 -14.41
CA ARG A 92 -8.66 7.83 -13.34
C ARG A 92 -8.41 8.60 -12.05
N MET A 93 -7.85 9.80 -12.15
CA MET A 93 -7.57 10.62 -10.98
C MET A 93 -8.83 11.23 -10.37
N GLN A 94 -9.84 11.54 -11.18
CA GLN A 94 -11.15 11.95 -10.70
C GLN A 94 -11.80 10.83 -9.87
N ARG A 95 -11.89 9.61 -10.43
CA ARG A 95 -12.40 8.42 -9.72
C ARG A 95 -11.59 8.10 -8.46
N PHE A 96 -10.28 8.35 -8.48
CA PHE A 96 -9.43 8.16 -7.31
C PHE A 96 -9.74 9.19 -6.20
N SER A 97 -10.02 10.44 -6.57
CA SER A 97 -10.41 11.48 -5.62
C SER A 97 -11.71 11.11 -4.92
N GLU A 98 -12.73 10.74 -5.67
CA GLU A 98 -14.02 10.29 -5.15
C GLU A 98 -13.87 9.05 -4.24
N TRP A 99 -13.04 8.09 -4.66
CA TRP A 99 -12.73 6.90 -3.87
C TRP A 99 -12.04 7.23 -2.54
N LYS A 100 -11.15 8.23 -2.54
CA LYS A 100 -10.47 8.72 -1.34
C LYS A 100 -11.43 9.47 -0.40
N GLU A 101 -12.30 10.32 -0.94
CA GLU A 101 -13.29 11.07 -0.17
C GLU A 101 -14.27 10.12 0.54
N ALA A 102 -14.81 9.14 -0.19
CA ALA A 102 -15.69 8.11 0.37
C ALA A 102 -15.01 7.30 1.48
N ALA A 103 -13.69 7.10 1.41
CA ALA A 103 -12.92 6.43 2.45
C ALA A 103 -12.76 7.30 3.72
N THR A 104 -12.68 8.62 3.56
CA THR A 104 -12.55 9.56 4.69
C THR A 104 -13.87 9.87 5.38
N GLU A 105 -14.95 10.02 4.62
CA GLU A 105 -16.28 10.34 5.17
C GLU A 105 -16.82 9.20 6.04
N LYS A 106 -16.66 7.95 5.61
CA LYS A 106 -17.04 6.77 6.40
C LYS A 106 -16.26 6.60 7.71
N LYS A 107 -15.18 7.37 7.92
CA LYS A 107 -14.45 7.39 9.20
C LYS A 107 -15.00 8.45 10.16
N ALA A 108 -15.70 9.46 9.66
CA ALA A 108 -16.28 10.55 10.44
C ALA A 108 -17.67 10.21 11.01
N ALA A 109 -18.35 9.20 10.44
CA ALA A 109 -19.60 8.63 10.93
C ALA A 109 -19.34 7.41 11.83
#